data_AF-A0A814HRI4-F1
#
_entry.id   AF-A0A814HRI4-F1
#
_cell.length_a   1.000
_cell.length_b   1.000
_cell.length_c   1.000
_cell.angle_alpha   90.00
_cell.angle_beta   90.00
_cell.angle_gamma   90.00
#
_symmetry.space_group_name_H-M   'P 1'
#
loop_
_entity.id
_entity.type
_entity.pdbx_description
1 polymer ?
#
loop_
_entity_poly.entity_id
_entity_poly.type
_entity_poly.pdbx_seq_one_letter_code
_entity_poly.pdbx_strand_id
1 'polypeptide(L)'
;MALTRQLYKHQDGNSTSTSNWNANQNARREQEADRILRERQLAQDRIETEIQKFEAKAINKRNIREQARIERDRTMEEVIIRAQSKKNLAVEARNQEERLATELERIKLEKIRDEKMRQQIRETSYELRELESKLRAAYIQKERTAQMAEKEALKFDSYLEDAEIVRRIRNETDKVEQDRHQREIIRQQEMIRYKQELERQLEEKELNKQKAYEEFLREKLVIDEIIRKIYEEDQMEMERKLECQRTTREFIIEFKRKRDEWKAIERQRMEEENHRIKEYAKTQEQRKEIVKAKKRSQEQALDKVQHALAEQIKRNREECEEQELIRQELYLEEQEQTIRRRERDEIETRIRQRLELQRERNEQIQFKRLRDIEIKQHEEKFRQQLMTKFAEDDRIEQMNAQKRRMKQIEHKKAVDALLEERRCQIAIDKQRDIDERIEAERIEQIRKQIIEEERIKLLREHAYRLLGYLPKGVIRDEKDLDHLGNDFKNEFKRRQVNMQYPGGWDNL
;
A
#
# COMPACT_ATOMS: atom_id res chain seq x y z
N MET A 1 145.39 -3.30 -70.58
CA MET A 1 146.80 -3.74 -70.64
C MET A 1 147.27 -3.57 -72.06
N ALA A 2 148.27 -2.71 -72.23
CA ALA A 2 148.90 -2.32 -73.47
C ALA A 2 149.64 -3.48 -74.16
N LEU A 3 150.22 -3.14 -75.32
CA LEU A 3 151.32 -3.79 -76.07
C LEU A 3 150.87 -4.67 -77.26
N THR A 4 151.43 -4.62 -78.48
CA THR A 4 152.31 -3.71 -79.25
C THR A 4 152.54 -4.36 -80.63
N ARG A 5 153.16 -3.60 -81.56
CA ARG A 5 153.97 -3.95 -82.76
C ARG A 5 153.23 -4.11 -84.10
N GLN A 6 153.42 -3.18 -85.07
CA GLN A 6 154.58 -2.90 -85.97
C GLN A 6 154.61 -3.84 -87.19
N LEU A 7 154.23 -3.35 -88.38
CA LEU A 7 155.09 -2.81 -89.48
C LEU A 7 155.43 -3.89 -90.54
N TYR A 8 155.00 -3.71 -91.79
CA TYR A 8 155.87 -3.45 -92.96
C TYR A 8 155.09 -3.40 -94.30
N LYS A 9 155.58 -2.55 -95.21
CA LYS A 9 155.18 -2.33 -96.61
C LYS A 9 155.69 -3.45 -97.54
N HIS A 10 154.95 -3.80 -98.60
CA HIS A 10 155.26 -3.52 -100.03
C HIS A 10 154.35 -4.31 -100.99
N GLN A 11 154.48 -3.97 -102.27
CA GLN A 11 153.56 -4.02 -103.42
C GLN A 11 153.46 -5.34 -104.21
N ASP A 12 152.36 -5.42 -104.96
CA ASP A 12 152.06 -6.03 -106.28
C ASP A 12 151.91 -7.56 -106.51
N GLY A 13 150.70 -7.96 -107.00
CA GLY A 13 150.56 -8.78 -108.23
C GLY A 13 150.08 -10.26 -108.22
N ASN A 14 148.76 -10.47 -108.44
CA ASN A 14 148.08 -11.44 -109.36
C ASN A 14 147.69 -12.92 -109.00
N SER A 15 146.49 -13.34 -109.48
CA SER A 15 145.93 -14.68 -109.86
C SER A 15 144.83 -15.40 -109.00
N THR A 16 143.88 -16.08 -109.70
CA THR A 16 142.52 -16.57 -109.30
C THR A 16 142.31 -18.12 -109.37
N SER A 17 141.43 -18.68 -108.49
CA SER A 17 140.50 -19.87 -108.63
C SER A 17 140.60 -21.06 -107.62
N THR A 18 139.73 -21.14 -106.57
CA THR A 18 139.29 -22.38 -105.83
C THR A 18 138.20 -22.10 -104.75
N SER A 19 136.91 -22.58 -104.84
CA SER A 19 135.91 -22.38 -103.74
C SER A 19 134.62 -23.26 -103.62
N ASN A 20 134.37 -24.37 -104.35
CA ASN A 20 132.98 -24.89 -104.50
C ASN A 20 132.55 -26.23 -103.78
N TRP A 21 133.26 -26.80 -102.79
CA TRP A 21 132.92 -28.15 -102.23
C TRP A 21 132.25 -28.19 -100.83
N ASN A 22 132.41 -27.19 -99.97
CA ASN A 22 131.96 -27.26 -98.56
C ASN A 22 130.45 -27.06 -98.31
N ALA A 23 129.65 -26.73 -99.32
CA ALA A 23 128.26 -26.33 -99.11
C ALA A 23 127.28 -27.48 -98.83
N ASN A 24 127.57 -28.72 -99.27
CA ASN A 24 126.54 -29.76 -99.40
C ASN A 24 126.32 -30.63 -98.14
N GLN A 25 127.29 -30.71 -97.23
CA GLN A 25 127.17 -31.50 -95.98
C GLN A 25 126.33 -30.79 -94.90
N ASN A 26 126.32 -29.46 -94.90
CA ASN A 26 125.58 -28.69 -93.91
C ASN A 26 124.05 -28.78 -94.10
N ALA A 27 123.60 -28.90 -95.36
CA ALA A 27 122.17 -28.91 -95.69
C ALA A 27 121.36 -30.10 -95.13
N ARG A 28 121.97 -31.28 -94.94
CA ARG A 28 121.24 -32.48 -94.45
C ARG A 28 120.98 -32.46 -92.95
N ARG A 29 121.93 -31.93 -92.17
CA ARG A 29 121.77 -31.78 -90.71
C ARG A 29 120.73 -30.71 -90.38
N GLU A 30 120.62 -29.68 -91.20
CA GLU A 30 119.55 -28.68 -91.10
C GLU A 30 118.16 -29.31 -91.28
N GLN A 31 117.97 -30.19 -92.26
CA GLN A 31 116.65 -30.81 -92.52
C GLN A 31 116.16 -31.74 -91.40
N GLU A 32 117.05 -32.49 -90.77
CA GLU A 32 116.68 -33.42 -89.68
C GLU A 32 116.42 -32.66 -88.36
N ALA A 33 117.21 -31.62 -88.10
CA ALA A 33 116.94 -30.67 -87.02
C ALA A 33 115.58 -29.99 -87.19
N ASP A 34 115.23 -29.56 -88.41
CA ASP A 34 113.94 -28.95 -88.72
C ASP A 34 112.75 -29.89 -88.50
N ARG A 35 112.92 -31.20 -88.72
CA ARG A 35 111.83 -32.18 -88.54
C ARG A 35 111.54 -32.44 -87.06
N ILE A 36 112.58 -32.61 -86.25
CA ILE A 36 112.47 -32.75 -84.78
C ILE A 36 111.90 -31.47 -84.18
N LEU A 37 112.29 -30.30 -84.70
CA LEU A 37 111.72 -29.02 -84.30
C LEU A 37 110.20 -28.98 -84.54
N ARG A 38 109.74 -29.43 -85.71
CA ARG A 38 108.31 -29.47 -86.07
C ARG A 38 107.49 -30.44 -85.24
N GLU A 39 108.00 -31.64 -84.94
CA GLU A 39 107.28 -32.59 -84.07
C GLU A 39 107.18 -32.07 -82.64
N ARG A 40 108.24 -31.41 -82.15
CA ARG A 40 108.23 -30.76 -80.84
C ARG A 40 107.24 -29.58 -80.81
N GLN A 41 107.14 -28.81 -81.88
CA GLN A 41 106.12 -27.76 -82.06
C GLN A 41 104.71 -28.34 -82.04
N LEU A 42 104.42 -29.38 -82.83
CA LEU A 42 103.08 -30.00 -82.86
C LEU A 42 102.68 -30.64 -81.52
N ALA A 43 103.63 -31.21 -80.79
CA ALA A 43 103.38 -31.72 -79.44
C ALA A 43 103.12 -30.59 -78.44
N GLN A 44 103.84 -29.46 -78.53
CA GLN A 44 103.54 -28.25 -77.77
C GLN A 44 102.16 -27.69 -78.11
N ASP A 45 101.80 -27.59 -79.39
CA ASP A 45 100.49 -27.10 -79.84
C ASP A 45 99.34 -27.98 -79.32
N ARG A 46 99.52 -29.31 -79.26
CA ARG A 46 98.53 -30.23 -78.70
C ARG A 46 98.34 -30.04 -77.19
N ILE A 47 99.43 -29.82 -76.47
CA ILE A 47 99.37 -29.53 -75.03
C ILE A 47 98.71 -28.17 -74.80
N GLU A 48 99.08 -27.15 -75.59
CA GLU A 48 98.48 -25.82 -75.52
C GLU A 48 96.98 -25.83 -75.85
N THR A 49 96.55 -26.58 -76.86
CA THR A 49 95.12 -26.68 -77.21
C THR A 49 94.29 -27.40 -76.14
N GLU A 50 94.83 -28.43 -75.47
CA GLU A 50 94.14 -29.05 -74.33
C GLU A 50 94.11 -28.11 -73.11
N ILE A 51 95.20 -27.40 -72.82
CA ILE A 51 95.24 -26.36 -71.78
C ILE A 51 94.17 -25.30 -72.07
N GLN A 52 94.08 -24.81 -73.31
CA GLN A 52 93.06 -23.85 -73.73
C GLN A 52 91.63 -24.38 -73.56
N LYS A 53 91.37 -25.67 -73.83
CA LYS A 53 90.04 -26.27 -73.60
C LYS A 53 89.69 -26.40 -72.12
N PHE A 54 90.65 -26.77 -71.28
CA PHE A 54 90.45 -26.84 -69.83
C PHE A 54 90.28 -25.45 -69.23
N GLU A 55 91.05 -24.46 -69.69
CA GLU A 55 90.88 -23.06 -69.33
C GLU A 55 89.52 -22.54 -69.80
N ALA A 56 89.09 -22.80 -71.03
CA ALA A 56 87.77 -22.42 -71.53
C ALA A 56 86.63 -23.05 -70.71
N LYS A 57 86.75 -24.32 -70.30
CA LYS A 57 85.79 -24.98 -69.40
C LYS A 57 85.81 -24.38 -67.99
N ALA A 58 86.98 -24.06 -67.45
CA ALA A 58 87.12 -23.42 -66.14
C ALA A 58 86.55 -22.00 -66.15
N ILE A 59 86.78 -21.24 -67.21
CA ILE A 59 86.19 -19.93 -67.48
C ILE A 59 84.67 -20.05 -67.60
N ASN A 60 84.16 -20.99 -68.39
CA ASN A 60 82.72 -21.17 -68.57
C ASN A 60 82.03 -21.59 -67.25
N LYS A 61 82.66 -22.48 -66.46
CA LYS A 61 82.16 -22.86 -65.12
C LYS A 61 82.22 -21.70 -64.12
N ARG A 62 83.23 -20.82 -64.21
CA ARG A 62 83.28 -19.56 -63.45
C ARG A 62 82.15 -18.62 -63.88
N ASN A 63 81.93 -18.45 -65.18
CA ASN A 63 80.87 -17.58 -65.72
C ASN A 63 79.47 -18.07 -65.30
N ILE A 64 79.20 -19.38 -65.36
CA ILE A 64 77.93 -19.96 -64.90
C ILE A 64 77.74 -19.76 -63.39
N ARG A 65 78.80 -19.93 -62.59
CA ARG A 65 78.75 -19.68 -61.14
C ARG A 65 78.50 -18.20 -60.84
N GLU A 66 79.12 -17.30 -61.61
CA GLU A 66 78.94 -15.87 -61.45
C GLU A 66 77.52 -15.45 -61.87
N GLN A 67 76.99 -15.98 -62.97
CA GLN A 67 75.59 -15.77 -63.37
C GLN A 67 74.61 -16.29 -62.31
N ALA A 68 74.84 -17.49 -61.77
CA ALA A 68 74.02 -18.04 -60.69
C ALA A 68 74.13 -17.22 -59.39
N ARG A 69 75.28 -16.59 -59.13
CA ARG A 69 75.45 -15.67 -57.99
C ARG A 69 74.66 -14.38 -58.22
N ILE A 70 74.79 -13.78 -59.41
CA ILE A 70 74.05 -12.57 -59.80
C ILE A 70 72.53 -12.82 -59.78
N GLU A 71 72.05 -13.97 -60.23
CA GLU A 71 70.62 -14.31 -60.17
C GLU A 71 70.12 -14.51 -58.73
N ARG A 72 70.93 -15.13 -57.86
CA ARG A 72 70.61 -15.22 -56.43
C ARG A 72 70.59 -13.84 -55.77
N ASP A 73 71.54 -12.98 -56.09
CA ASP A 73 71.61 -11.62 -55.56
C ASP A 73 70.39 -10.80 -56.03
N ARG A 74 70.02 -10.90 -57.31
CA ARG A 74 68.80 -10.28 -57.86
C ARG A 74 67.52 -10.80 -57.21
N THR A 75 67.37 -12.11 -57.06
CA THR A 75 66.17 -12.68 -56.42
C THR A 75 66.09 -12.30 -54.94
N MET A 76 67.22 -12.21 -54.24
CA MET A 76 67.28 -11.69 -52.88
C MET A 76 66.88 -10.20 -52.83
N GLU A 77 67.42 -9.37 -53.72
CA GLU A 77 67.06 -7.96 -53.85
C GLU A 77 65.56 -7.77 -54.14
N GLU A 78 64.99 -8.56 -55.06
CA GLU A 78 63.56 -8.54 -55.34
C GLU A 78 62.71 -8.91 -54.12
N VAL A 79 63.14 -9.91 -53.33
CA VAL A 79 62.46 -10.29 -52.08
C VAL A 79 62.54 -9.17 -51.06
N ILE A 80 63.70 -8.52 -50.92
CA ILE A 80 63.89 -7.38 -50.01
C ILE A 80 63.00 -6.19 -50.44
N ILE A 81 62.98 -5.85 -51.72
CA ILE A 81 62.15 -4.77 -52.27
C ILE A 81 60.66 -5.08 -52.08
N ARG A 82 60.23 -6.31 -52.36
CA ARG A 82 58.84 -6.75 -52.11
C ARG A 82 58.49 -6.72 -50.63
N ALA A 83 59.40 -7.12 -49.74
CA ALA A 83 59.20 -7.07 -48.30
C ALA A 83 59.11 -5.62 -47.79
N GLN A 84 59.96 -4.72 -48.29
CA GLN A 84 59.92 -3.29 -47.99
C GLN A 84 58.64 -2.65 -48.53
N SER A 85 58.24 -2.94 -49.77
CA SER A 85 56.98 -2.46 -50.35
C SER A 85 55.77 -2.96 -49.54
N LYS A 86 55.73 -4.24 -49.14
CA LYS A 86 54.69 -4.78 -48.26
C LYS A 86 54.67 -4.09 -46.89
N LYS A 87 55.83 -3.82 -46.29
CA LYS A 87 55.92 -3.06 -45.03
C LYS A 87 55.39 -1.64 -45.19
N ASN A 88 55.76 -0.95 -46.27
CA ASN A 88 55.28 0.41 -46.54
C ASN A 88 53.77 0.44 -46.77
N LEU A 89 53.23 -0.49 -47.56
CA LEU A 89 51.78 -0.64 -47.76
C LEU A 89 51.04 -0.95 -46.44
N ALA A 90 51.62 -1.79 -45.58
CA ALA A 90 51.03 -2.08 -44.26
C ALA A 90 51.04 -0.85 -43.33
N VAL A 91 52.11 -0.04 -43.37
CA VAL A 91 52.20 1.22 -42.63
C VAL A 91 51.19 2.24 -43.17
N GLU A 92 51.05 2.37 -44.49
CA GLU A 92 50.06 3.25 -45.11
C GLU A 92 48.62 2.83 -44.77
N ALA A 93 48.31 1.53 -44.85
CA ALA A 93 47.01 0.99 -44.45
C ALA A 93 46.72 1.28 -42.97
N ARG A 94 47.68 1.03 -42.08
CA ARG A 94 47.55 1.35 -40.65
C ARG A 94 47.33 2.85 -40.41
N ASN A 95 48.06 3.71 -41.11
CA ASN A 95 47.88 5.16 -40.99
C ASN A 95 46.49 5.61 -41.49
N GLN A 96 45.95 4.97 -42.54
CA GLN A 96 44.58 5.23 -43.00
C GLN A 96 43.55 4.75 -41.97
N GLU A 97 43.74 3.56 -41.40
CA GLU A 97 42.89 3.03 -40.33
C GLU A 97 42.91 3.92 -39.09
N GLU A 98 44.09 4.39 -38.65
CA GLU A 98 44.22 5.30 -37.52
C GLU A 98 43.51 6.64 -37.80
N ARG A 99 43.65 7.21 -39.00
CA ARG A 99 42.91 8.41 -39.41
C ARG A 99 41.40 8.18 -39.38
N LEU A 100 40.92 7.09 -39.97
CA LEU A 100 39.51 6.72 -39.95
C LEU A 100 39.01 6.51 -38.52
N ALA A 101 39.80 5.87 -37.65
CA ALA A 101 39.46 5.67 -36.25
C ALA A 101 39.33 7.00 -35.51
N THR A 102 40.27 7.94 -35.71
CA THR A 102 40.21 9.27 -35.09
C THR A 102 39.01 10.09 -35.57
N GLU A 103 38.68 10.06 -36.86
CA GLU A 103 37.49 10.75 -37.40
C GLU A 103 36.19 10.10 -36.90
N LEU A 104 36.14 8.77 -36.83
CA LEU A 104 35.01 8.06 -36.24
C LEU A 104 34.84 8.37 -34.75
N GLU A 105 35.93 8.47 -34.00
CA GLU A 105 35.92 8.87 -32.59
C GLU A 105 35.46 10.31 -32.44
N ARG A 106 35.93 11.23 -33.29
CA ARG A 106 35.48 12.61 -33.32
C ARG A 106 33.98 12.72 -33.57
N ILE A 107 33.45 12.02 -34.58
CA ILE A 107 32.01 11.99 -34.86
C ILE A 107 31.22 11.41 -33.68
N LYS A 108 31.73 10.36 -33.02
CA LYS A 108 31.11 9.80 -31.82
C LYS A 108 31.09 10.81 -30.67
N LEU A 109 32.20 11.49 -30.42
CA LEU A 109 32.29 12.50 -29.37
C LEU A 109 31.40 13.71 -29.64
N GLU A 110 31.31 14.17 -30.88
CA GLU A 110 30.38 15.23 -31.29
C GLU A 110 28.92 14.81 -31.04
N LYS A 111 28.53 13.58 -31.43
CA LYS A 111 27.20 13.04 -31.10
C LYS A 111 26.92 13.00 -29.59
N ILE A 112 27.88 12.53 -28.79
CA ILE A 112 27.73 12.48 -27.32
C ILE A 112 27.61 13.90 -26.75
N ARG A 113 28.40 14.86 -27.23
CA ARG A 113 28.30 16.27 -26.81
C ARG A 113 26.93 16.84 -27.15
N ASP A 114 26.44 16.61 -28.36
CA ASP A 114 25.12 17.05 -28.80
C ASP A 114 23.99 16.42 -27.97
N GLU A 115 24.07 15.12 -27.69
CA GLU A 115 23.12 14.43 -26.82
C GLU A 115 23.16 14.95 -25.40
N LYS A 116 24.34 15.20 -24.84
CA LYS A 116 24.51 15.77 -23.49
C LYS A 116 24.01 17.20 -23.41
N MET A 117 24.27 18.00 -24.43
CA MET A 117 23.71 19.36 -24.57
C MET A 117 22.18 19.31 -24.62
N ARG A 118 21.61 18.41 -25.45
CA ARG A 118 20.15 18.21 -25.54
C ARG A 118 19.58 17.71 -24.21
N GLN A 119 20.24 16.79 -23.51
CA GLN A 119 19.85 16.33 -22.17
C GLN A 119 19.81 17.50 -21.18
N GLN A 120 20.86 18.33 -21.14
CA GLN A 120 20.89 19.53 -20.30
C GLN A 120 19.76 20.50 -20.66
N ILE A 121 19.42 20.67 -21.94
CA ILE A 121 18.29 21.51 -22.37
C ILE A 121 16.95 20.90 -21.93
N ARG A 122 16.74 19.57 -22.05
CA ARG A 122 15.53 18.90 -21.54
C ARG A 122 15.35 19.10 -20.04
N GLU A 123 16.42 18.94 -19.28
CA GLU A 123 16.38 19.08 -17.83
C GLU A 123 16.20 20.54 -17.39
N THR A 124 16.85 21.49 -18.06
CA THR A 124 16.84 22.92 -17.66
C THR A 124 15.67 23.72 -18.22
N SER A 125 15.11 23.32 -19.36
CA SER A 125 14.00 24.06 -19.99
C SER A 125 12.68 23.79 -19.27
N TYR A 126 11.98 24.87 -18.94
CA TYR A 126 10.67 24.79 -18.30
C TYR A 126 9.62 24.17 -19.22
N GLU A 127 9.62 24.55 -20.51
CA GLU A 127 8.62 24.10 -21.50
C GLU A 127 8.62 22.59 -21.71
N LEU A 128 9.81 21.96 -21.83
CA LEU A 128 9.91 20.52 -22.00
C LEU A 128 9.50 19.77 -20.74
N ARG A 129 9.87 20.29 -19.56
CA ARG A 129 9.46 19.71 -18.28
C ARG A 129 7.94 19.78 -18.07
N GLU A 130 7.33 20.91 -18.42
CA GLU A 130 5.88 21.07 -18.35
C GLU A 130 5.17 20.11 -19.33
N LEU A 131 5.69 19.99 -20.56
CA LEU A 131 5.20 19.04 -21.54
C LEU A 131 5.30 17.60 -21.04
N GLU A 132 6.46 17.19 -20.52
CA GLU A 132 6.64 15.88 -19.91
C GLU A 132 5.67 15.64 -18.76
N SER A 133 5.47 16.62 -17.88
CA SER A 133 4.51 16.51 -16.78
C SER A 133 3.08 16.31 -17.30
N LYS A 134 2.67 17.02 -18.35
CA LYS A 134 1.38 16.84 -19.01
C LYS A 134 1.25 15.45 -19.63
N LEU A 135 2.29 14.97 -20.31
CA LEU A 135 2.31 13.63 -20.90
C LEU A 135 2.26 12.53 -19.82
N ARG A 136 2.99 12.68 -18.71
CA ARG A 136 2.91 11.75 -17.57
C ARG A 136 1.52 11.73 -16.95
N ALA A 137 0.90 12.89 -16.74
CA ALA A 137 -0.47 12.99 -16.24
C ALA A 137 -1.47 12.28 -17.18
N ALA A 138 -1.26 12.38 -18.50
CA ALA A 138 -2.07 11.68 -19.49
C ALA A 138 -1.95 10.16 -19.42
N TYR A 139 -0.74 9.63 -19.20
CA TYR A 139 -0.54 8.20 -18.96
C TYR A 139 -1.26 7.74 -17.69
N ILE A 140 -1.13 8.49 -16.59
CA ILE A 140 -1.84 8.21 -15.34
C ILE A 140 -3.36 8.23 -15.58
N GLN A 141 -3.87 9.18 -16.35
CA GLN A 141 -5.29 9.26 -16.66
C GLN A 141 -5.76 8.07 -17.50
N LYS A 142 -4.97 7.63 -18.48
CA LYS A 142 -5.26 6.44 -19.29
C LYS A 142 -5.26 5.15 -18.45
N GLU A 143 -4.31 5.02 -17.53
CA GLU A 143 -4.28 3.88 -16.60
C GLU A 143 -5.46 3.93 -15.63
N ARG A 144 -5.80 5.12 -15.13
CA ARG A 144 -6.96 5.30 -14.25
C ARG A 144 -8.27 4.93 -14.93
N THR A 145 -8.49 5.32 -16.19
CA THR A 145 -9.71 4.92 -16.91
C THR A 145 -9.77 3.41 -17.15
N ALA A 146 -8.63 2.77 -17.46
CA ALA A 146 -8.56 1.32 -17.55
C ALA A 146 -8.90 0.64 -16.21
N GLN A 147 -8.36 1.13 -15.09
CA GLN A 147 -8.68 0.63 -13.75
C GLN A 147 -10.15 0.84 -13.37
N MET A 148 -10.76 1.96 -13.75
CA MET A 148 -12.18 2.21 -13.51
C MET A 148 -13.04 1.22 -14.29
N ALA A 149 -12.73 0.98 -15.57
CA ALA A 149 -13.42 -0.01 -16.38
C ALA A 149 -13.26 -1.43 -15.82
N GLU A 150 -12.06 -1.79 -15.34
CA GLU A 150 -11.81 -3.07 -14.65
C GLU A 150 -12.65 -3.20 -13.37
N LYS A 151 -12.69 -2.16 -12.53
CA LYS A 151 -13.52 -2.15 -11.32
C LYS A 151 -15.01 -2.23 -11.64
N GLU A 152 -15.46 -1.59 -12.71
CA GLU A 152 -16.85 -1.68 -13.16
C GLU A 152 -17.17 -3.11 -13.62
N ALA A 153 -16.30 -3.74 -14.41
CA ALA A 153 -16.44 -5.14 -14.80
C ALA A 153 -16.52 -6.07 -13.56
N LEU A 154 -15.61 -5.91 -12.59
CA LEU A 154 -15.63 -6.68 -11.34
C LEU A 154 -16.92 -6.47 -10.53
N LYS A 155 -17.47 -5.25 -10.51
CA LYS A 155 -18.78 -5.00 -9.88
C LYS A 155 -19.89 -5.74 -10.60
N PHE A 156 -19.91 -5.72 -11.93
CA PHE A 156 -20.89 -6.48 -12.71
C PHE A 156 -20.81 -7.99 -12.41
N ASP A 157 -19.60 -8.55 -12.33
CA ASP A 157 -19.40 -9.96 -11.95
C ASP A 157 -19.92 -10.24 -10.53
N SER A 158 -19.58 -9.39 -9.55
CA SER A 158 -20.10 -9.49 -8.18
C SER A 158 -21.63 -9.43 -8.13
N TYR A 159 -22.26 -8.56 -8.92
CA TYR A 159 -23.72 -8.48 -9.01
C TYR A 159 -24.34 -9.77 -9.58
N LEU A 160 -23.67 -10.41 -10.54
CA LEU A 160 -24.12 -11.70 -11.08
C LEU A 160 -24.02 -12.81 -10.02
N GLU A 161 -22.90 -12.88 -9.29
CA GLU A 161 -22.70 -13.83 -8.18
C GLU A 161 -23.74 -13.61 -7.06
N ASP A 162 -23.96 -12.38 -6.63
CA ASP A 162 -24.96 -12.04 -5.61
C ASP A 162 -26.38 -12.42 -6.09
N ALA A 163 -26.70 -12.16 -7.35
CA ALA A 163 -27.99 -12.56 -7.92
C ALA A 163 -28.17 -14.09 -7.97
N GLU A 164 -27.09 -14.86 -8.15
CA GLU A 164 -27.11 -16.32 -8.04
C GLU A 164 -27.29 -16.79 -6.59
N ILE A 165 -26.61 -16.17 -5.63
CA ILE A 165 -26.76 -16.45 -4.20
C ILE A 165 -28.20 -16.18 -3.75
N VAL A 166 -28.76 -15.02 -4.09
CA VAL A 166 -30.15 -14.67 -3.78
C VAL A 166 -31.14 -15.68 -4.39
N ARG A 167 -30.91 -16.11 -5.64
CA ARG A 167 -31.72 -17.17 -6.26
C ARG A 167 -31.62 -18.50 -5.50
N ARG A 168 -30.42 -18.88 -5.04
CA ARG A 168 -30.23 -20.10 -4.24
C ARG A 168 -30.93 -20.02 -2.89
N ILE A 169 -30.75 -18.92 -2.17
CA ILE A 169 -31.42 -18.68 -0.88
C ILE A 169 -32.94 -18.72 -1.06
N ARG A 170 -33.48 -18.06 -2.09
CA ARG A 170 -34.92 -18.09 -2.37
C ARG A 170 -35.44 -19.50 -2.60
N ASN A 171 -34.74 -20.30 -3.39
CA ASN A 171 -35.12 -21.70 -3.61
C ASN A 171 -35.07 -22.52 -2.32
N GLU A 172 -34.13 -22.23 -1.40
CA GLU A 172 -34.04 -22.90 -0.10
C GLU A 172 -35.13 -22.43 0.86
N THR A 173 -35.46 -21.14 0.90
CA THR A 173 -36.57 -20.61 1.71
C THR A 173 -37.90 -21.19 1.26
N ASP A 174 -38.14 -21.26 -0.06
CA ASP A 174 -39.36 -21.84 -0.62
C ASP A 174 -39.51 -23.32 -0.23
N LYS A 175 -38.42 -24.10 -0.22
CA LYS A 175 -38.42 -25.49 0.26
C LYS A 175 -38.76 -25.58 1.75
N VAL A 176 -38.15 -24.73 2.57
CA VAL A 176 -38.44 -24.70 4.02
C VAL A 176 -39.89 -24.33 4.29
N GLU A 177 -40.46 -23.39 3.53
CA GLU A 177 -41.87 -23.02 3.62
C GLU A 177 -42.79 -24.17 3.23
N GLN A 178 -42.48 -24.89 2.14
CA GLN A 178 -43.22 -26.09 1.74
C GLN A 178 -43.18 -27.17 2.83
N ASP A 179 -42.02 -27.45 3.41
CA ASP A 179 -41.87 -28.41 4.50
C ASP A 179 -42.67 -28.00 5.76
N ARG A 180 -42.66 -26.70 6.10
CA ARG A 180 -43.47 -26.17 7.21
C ARG A 180 -44.95 -26.34 6.95
N HIS A 181 -45.40 -26.04 5.73
CA HIS A 181 -46.79 -26.20 5.34
C HIS A 181 -47.22 -27.68 5.41
N GLN A 182 -46.38 -28.60 4.93
CA GLN A 182 -46.64 -30.04 5.06
C GLN A 182 -46.75 -30.48 6.53
N ARG A 183 -45.86 -30.01 7.40
CA ARG A 183 -45.94 -30.30 8.85
C ARG A 183 -47.20 -29.73 9.49
N GLU A 184 -47.68 -28.58 9.04
CA GLU A 184 -48.96 -28.02 9.48
C GLU A 184 -50.15 -28.87 9.04
N ILE A 185 -50.16 -29.35 7.79
CA ILE A 185 -51.19 -30.27 7.29
C ILE A 185 -51.20 -31.56 8.12
N ILE A 186 -50.04 -32.14 8.42
CA ILE A 186 -49.95 -33.35 9.25
C ILE A 186 -50.50 -33.09 10.65
N ARG A 187 -50.12 -31.99 11.30
CA ARG A 187 -50.66 -31.61 12.62
C ARG A 187 -52.17 -31.40 12.60
N GLN A 188 -52.70 -30.77 11.55
CA GLN A 188 -54.15 -30.61 11.38
C GLN A 188 -54.86 -31.95 11.24
N GLN A 189 -54.29 -32.88 10.46
CA GLN A 189 -54.83 -34.24 10.32
C GLN A 189 -54.81 -35.00 11.66
N GLU A 190 -53.74 -34.89 12.43
CA GLU A 190 -53.64 -35.47 13.78
C GLU A 190 -54.68 -34.88 14.74
N MET A 191 -54.88 -33.56 14.72
CA MET A 191 -55.90 -32.88 15.53
C MET A 191 -57.32 -33.33 15.16
N ILE A 192 -57.60 -33.52 13.87
CA ILE A 192 -58.90 -34.05 13.41
C ILE A 192 -59.11 -35.47 13.90
N ARG A 193 -58.10 -36.34 13.79
CA ARG A 193 -58.17 -37.73 14.31
C ARG A 193 -58.39 -37.75 15.82
N TYR A 194 -57.68 -36.91 16.55
CA TYR A 194 -57.85 -36.78 18.00
C TYR A 194 -59.26 -36.30 18.38
N LYS A 195 -59.81 -35.33 17.64
CA LYS A 195 -61.18 -34.86 17.84
C LYS A 195 -62.21 -35.95 17.60
N GLN A 196 -62.06 -36.74 16.52
CA GLN A 196 -62.94 -37.87 16.22
C GLN A 196 -62.91 -38.93 17.34
N GLU A 197 -61.75 -39.17 17.93
CA GLU A 197 -61.62 -40.12 19.04
C GLU A 197 -62.29 -39.59 20.33
N LEU A 198 -62.19 -38.28 20.60
CA LEU A 198 -62.93 -37.65 21.71
C LEU A 198 -64.45 -37.70 21.50
N GLU A 199 -64.93 -37.47 20.29
CA GLU A 199 -66.36 -37.58 19.95
C GLU A 199 -66.87 -39.00 20.22
N ARG A 200 -66.13 -40.05 19.83
CA ARG A 200 -66.45 -41.44 20.17
C ARG A 200 -66.51 -41.70 21.67
N GLN A 201 -65.56 -41.18 22.45
CA GLN A 201 -65.58 -41.32 23.91
C GLN A 201 -66.80 -40.64 24.56
N LEU A 202 -67.27 -39.54 23.98
CA LEU A 202 -68.49 -38.87 24.43
C LEU A 202 -69.74 -39.69 24.10
N GLU A 203 -69.82 -40.21 22.87
CA GLU A 203 -70.89 -41.13 22.46
C GLU A 203 -70.96 -42.37 23.37
N GLU A 204 -69.82 -42.99 23.68
CA GLU A 204 -69.76 -44.12 24.62
C GLU A 204 -70.25 -43.74 26.03
N LYS A 205 -69.89 -42.55 26.53
CA LYS A 205 -70.38 -42.05 27.83
C LYS A 205 -71.89 -41.81 27.82
N GLU A 206 -72.45 -41.29 26.74
CA GLU A 206 -73.90 -41.11 26.60
C GLU A 206 -74.64 -42.44 26.55
N LEU A 207 -74.10 -43.41 25.82
CA LEU A 207 -74.65 -44.77 25.72
C LEU A 207 -74.62 -45.48 27.09
N ASN A 208 -73.55 -45.30 27.87
CA ASN A 208 -73.47 -45.81 29.24
C ASN A 208 -74.46 -45.13 30.19
N LYS A 209 -74.72 -43.83 30.03
CA LYS A 209 -75.78 -43.14 30.80
C LYS A 209 -77.17 -43.70 30.48
N GLN A 210 -77.45 -44.01 29.22
CA GLN A 210 -78.71 -44.63 28.81
C GLN A 210 -78.89 -46.00 29.46
N LYS A 211 -77.86 -46.86 29.43
CA LYS A 211 -77.87 -48.17 30.11
C LYS A 211 -78.09 -48.06 31.61
N ALA A 212 -77.40 -47.13 32.27
CA ALA A 212 -77.58 -46.88 33.71
C ALA A 212 -79.00 -46.40 34.05
N TYR A 213 -79.61 -45.60 33.17
CA TYR A 213 -80.99 -45.15 33.35
C TYR A 213 -82.00 -46.30 33.18
N GLU A 214 -81.77 -47.21 32.25
CA GLU A 214 -82.57 -48.44 32.11
C GLU A 214 -82.47 -49.34 33.34
N GLU A 215 -81.27 -49.50 33.89
CA GLU A 215 -81.04 -50.25 35.14
C GLU A 215 -81.76 -49.61 36.32
N PHE A 216 -81.67 -48.28 36.47
CA PHE A 216 -82.39 -47.55 37.51
C PHE A 216 -83.91 -47.75 37.44
N LEU A 217 -84.50 -47.76 36.25
CA LEU A 217 -85.93 -48.02 36.08
C LEU A 217 -86.31 -49.45 36.48
N ARG A 218 -85.46 -50.44 36.22
CA ARG A 218 -85.67 -51.82 36.68
C ARG A 218 -85.59 -51.91 38.20
N GLU A 219 -84.59 -51.28 38.82
CA GLU A 219 -84.45 -51.24 40.28
C GLU A 219 -85.65 -50.55 40.94
N LYS A 220 -86.15 -49.45 40.37
CA LYS A 220 -87.35 -48.78 40.87
C LYS A 220 -88.57 -49.71 40.89
N LEU A 221 -88.80 -50.48 39.82
CA LEU A 221 -89.91 -51.44 39.76
C LEU A 221 -89.78 -52.52 40.84
N VAL A 222 -88.57 -53.03 41.08
CA VAL A 222 -88.30 -54.01 42.15
C VAL A 222 -88.54 -53.38 43.53
N ILE A 223 -88.15 -52.13 43.74
CA ILE A 223 -88.38 -51.40 45.00
C ILE A 223 -89.88 -51.19 45.23
N ASP A 224 -90.65 -50.82 44.19
CA ASP A 224 -92.09 -50.64 44.28
C ASP A 224 -92.81 -51.97 44.65
N GLU A 225 -92.32 -53.12 44.17
CA GLU A 225 -92.81 -54.45 44.60
C GLU A 225 -92.51 -54.76 46.08
N ILE A 226 -91.32 -54.37 46.57
CA ILE A 226 -90.96 -54.53 47.99
C ILE A 226 -91.85 -53.65 48.86
N ILE A 227 -92.07 -52.40 48.48
CA ILE A 227 -92.96 -51.49 49.22
C ILE A 227 -94.38 -52.05 49.29
N ARG A 228 -94.89 -52.64 48.20
CA ARG A 228 -96.22 -53.29 48.21
C ARG A 228 -96.28 -54.45 49.20
N LYS A 229 -95.25 -55.29 49.26
CA LYS A 229 -95.14 -56.39 50.24
C LYS A 229 -95.09 -55.88 51.68
N ILE A 230 -94.39 -54.78 51.95
CA ILE A 230 -94.35 -54.16 53.29
C ILE A 230 -95.74 -53.68 53.71
N TYR A 231 -96.50 -53.01 52.82
CA TYR A 231 -97.86 -52.58 53.14
C TYR A 231 -98.81 -53.77 53.41
N GLU A 232 -98.66 -54.87 52.67
CA GLU A 232 -99.43 -56.10 52.88
C GLU A 232 -99.07 -56.76 54.24
N GLU A 233 -97.79 -56.80 54.61
CA GLU A 233 -97.35 -57.29 55.93
C GLU A 233 -97.79 -56.39 57.10
N ASP A 234 -97.70 -55.07 56.96
CA ASP A 234 -98.13 -54.10 57.99
C ASP A 234 -99.64 -54.17 58.25
N GLN A 235 -100.46 -54.40 57.21
CA GLN A 235 -101.92 -54.60 57.38
C GLN A 235 -102.22 -55.87 58.19
N MET A 236 -101.55 -56.98 57.87
CA MET A 236 -101.70 -58.24 58.60
C MET A 236 -101.24 -58.12 60.07
N GLU A 237 -100.22 -57.31 60.36
CA GLU A 237 -99.75 -57.06 61.72
C GLU A 237 -100.73 -56.19 62.52
N MET A 238 -101.36 -55.20 61.89
CA MET A 238 -102.38 -54.35 62.52
C MET A 238 -103.63 -55.14 62.93
N GLU A 239 -104.09 -56.07 62.10
CA GLU A 239 -105.23 -56.94 62.41
C GLU A 239 -104.93 -57.85 63.62
N ARG A 240 -103.73 -58.45 63.68
CA ARG A 240 -103.27 -59.25 64.83
C ARG A 240 -103.16 -58.42 66.12
N LYS A 241 -102.70 -57.17 66.03
CA LYS A 241 -102.64 -56.25 67.18
C LYS A 241 -104.03 -55.89 67.71
N LEU A 242 -105.02 -55.69 66.84
CA LEU A 242 -106.39 -55.36 67.25
C LEU A 242 -107.07 -56.52 68.00
N GLU A 243 -106.88 -57.77 67.58
CA GLU A 243 -107.39 -58.94 68.29
C GLU A 243 -106.72 -59.11 69.67
N CYS A 244 -105.41 -58.90 69.76
CA CYS A 244 -104.67 -58.97 71.02
C CYS A 244 -105.06 -57.83 71.99
N GLN A 245 -105.39 -56.64 71.47
CA GLN A 245 -105.88 -55.50 72.28
C GLN A 245 -107.30 -55.71 72.84
N ARG A 246 -108.16 -56.49 72.18
CA ARG A 246 -109.51 -56.81 72.68
C ARG A 246 -109.45 -57.75 73.88
N THR A 247 -108.66 -58.83 73.77
CA THR A 247 -108.48 -59.79 74.87
C THR A 247 -107.77 -59.17 76.07
N THR A 248 -106.74 -58.33 75.85
CA THR A 248 -106.08 -57.61 76.94
C THR A 248 -106.96 -56.52 77.58
N ARG A 249 -107.87 -55.85 76.84
CA ARG A 249 -108.82 -54.88 77.43
C ARG A 249 -109.78 -55.51 78.44
N GLU A 250 -110.29 -56.71 78.16
CA GLU A 250 -111.20 -57.42 79.07
C GLU A 250 -110.47 -57.85 80.35
N PHE A 251 -109.24 -58.37 80.23
CA PHE A 251 -108.38 -58.67 81.38
C PHE A 251 -107.99 -57.42 82.19
N ILE A 252 -107.79 -56.26 81.53
CA ILE A 252 -107.42 -55.00 82.19
C ILE A 252 -108.56 -54.40 83.03
N ILE A 253 -109.83 -54.57 82.64
CA ILE A 253 -110.97 -54.06 83.43
C ILE A 253 -111.11 -54.84 84.75
N GLU A 254 -111.03 -56.18 84.69
CA GLU A 254 -111.03 -57.05 85.87
C GLU A 254 -109.81 -56.80 86.77
N PHE A 255 -108.63 -56.56 86.19
CA PHE A 255 -107.42 -56.28 86.95
C PHE A 255 -107.43 -54.87 87.58
N LYS A 256 -108.00 -53.86 86.93
CA LYS A 256 -108.08 -52.49 87.48
C LYS A 256 -108.95 -52.42 88.73
N ARG A 257 -110.07 -53.16 88.76
CA ARG A 257 -110.95 -53.23 89.94
C ARG A 257 -110.22 -53.79 91.17
N LYS A 258 -109.43 -54.85 91.00
CA LYS A 258 -108.61 -55.45 92.09
C LYS A 258 -107.34 -54.64 92.42
N ARG A 259 -106.83 -53.84 91.49
CA ARG A 259 -105.64 -52.98 91.67
C ARG A 259 -105.96 -51.67 92.39
N ASP A 260 -107.14 -51.08 92.22
CA ASP A 260 -107.49 -49.83 92.90
C ASP A 260 -107.67 -50.01 94.42
N GLU A 261 -108.12 -51.21 94.84
CA GLU A 261 -108.17 -51.64 96.25
C GLU A 261 -106.75 -51.84 96.83
N TRP A 262 -105.79 -52.30 96.02
CA TRP A 262 -104.37 -52.46 96.43
C TRP A 262 -103.58 -51.13 96.39
N LYS A 263 -103.88 -50.24 95.44
CA LYS A 263 -103.25 -48.91 95.28
C LYS A 263 -103.60 -47.89 96.37
N ALA A 264 -104.66 -48.12 97.15
CA ALA A 264 -104.94 -47.30 98.33
C ALA A 264 -103.97 -47.63 99.48
N ILE A 265 -103.56 -48.90 99.58
CA ILE A 265 -102.71 -49.43 100.66
C ILE A 265 -101.22 -49.16 100.39
N GLU A 266 -100.78 -49.21 99.12
CA GLU A 266 -99.36 -49.02 98.75
C GLU A 266 -98.95 -47.53 98.62
N ARG A 267 -99.91 -46.61 98.41
CA ARG A 267 -99.61 -45.16 98.27
C ARG A 267 -99.02 -44.54 99.54
N GLN A 268 -99.35 -45.07 100.71
CA GLN A 268 -98.78 -44.65 101.99
C GLN A 268 -97.33 -45.15 102.18
N ARG A 269 -96.90 -46.21 101.47
CA ARG A 269 -95.53 -46.75 101.54
C ARG A 269 -94.57 -46.07 100.54
N MET A 270 -95.08 -45.61 99.40
CA MET A 270 -94.29 -44.98 98.33
C MET A 270 -93.91 -43.51 98.58
N GLU A 271 -94.58 -42.80 99.50
CA GLU A 271 -94.17 -41.43 99.88
C GLU A 271 -92.84 -41.42 100.65
N GLU A 272 -92.51 -42.51 101.36
CA GLU A 272 -91.27 -42.66 102.14
C GLU A 272 -90.06 -43.03 101.25
N GLU A 273 -90.26 -43.76 100.14
CA GLU A 273 -89.19 -44.09 99.19
C GLU A 273 -88.88 -42.95 98.18
N ASN A 274 -89.85 -42.09 97.87
CA ASN A 274 -89.66 -40.94 96.97
C ASN A 274 -88.77 -39.82 97.55
N HIS A 275 -88.43 -39.85 98.85
CA HIS A 275 -87.41 -38.97 99.41
C HIS A 275 -85.99 -39.38 99.03
N ARG A 276 -85.70 -40.68 98.87
CA ARG A 276 -84.35 -41.19 98.53
C ARG A 276 -83.99 -40.97 97.06
N ILE A 277 -84.98 -40.83 96.17
CA ILE A 277 -84.76 -40.61 94.73
C ILE A 277 -84.38 -39.14 94.41
N LYS A 278 -84.72 -38.17 95.26
CA LYS A 278 -84.36 -36.75 95.05
C LYS A 278 -82.87 -36.45 95.28
N GLU A 279 -82.17 -37.27 96.06
CA GLU A 279 -80.76 -37.05 96.41
C GLU A 279 -79.81 -37.54 95.30
N TYR A 280 -80.19 -38.56 94.53
CA TYR A 280 -79.39 -39.09 93.42
C TYR A 280 -79.40 -38.20 92.16
N ALA A 281 -80.44 -37.38 91.96
CA ALA A 281 -80.55 -36.46 90.84
C ALA A 281 -79.59 -35.25 90.95
N LYS A 282 -79.33 -34.74 92.16
CA LYS A 282 -78.42 -33.60 92.40
C LYS A 282 -76.95 -33.92 92.11
N THR A 283 -76.53 -35.18 92.25
CA THR A 283 -75.15 -35.61 92.01
C THR A 283 -74.74 -35.71 90.53
N GLN A 284 -75.70 -35.74 89.59
CA GLN A 284 -75.40 -35.85 88.15
C GLN A 284 -75.27 -34.50 87.44
N GLU A 285 -75.90 -33.42 87.93
CA GLU A 285 -75.74 -32.07 87.36
C GLU A 285 -74.36 -31.46 87.66
N GLN A 286 -73.77 -31.76 88.81
CA GLN A 286 -72.46 -31.22 89.22
C GLN A 286 -71.28 -31.75 88.38
N ARG A 287 -71.41 -32.91 87.72
CA ARG A 287 -70.35 -33.48 86.86
C ARG A 287 -70.31 -32.86 85.45
N LYS A 288 -71.40 -32.25 84.98
CA LYS A 288 -71.47 -31.60 83.66
C LYS A 288 -70.97 -30.14 83.66
N GLU A 289 -71.02 -29.46 84.80
CA GLU A 289 -70.51 -28.09 84.95
C GLU A 289 -68.96 -28.00 84.95
N ILE A 290 -68.27 -29.01 85.51
CA ILE A 290 -66.80 -29.00 85.66
C ILE A 290 -66.04 -29.05 84.32
N VAL A 291 -66.60 -29.73 83.30
CA VAL A 291 -65.97 -29.86 81.98
C VAL A 291 -66.11 -28.59 81.13
N LYS A 292 -67.22 -27.84 81.28
CA LYS A 292 -67.46 -26.59 80.54
C LYS A 292 -66.62 -25.41 81.07
N ALA A 293 -66.27 -25.38 82.35
CA ALA A 293 -65.47 -24.31 82.94
C ALA A 293 -63.99 -24.34 82.50
N LYS A 294 -63.42 -25.54 82.28
CA LYS A 294 -61.98 -25.70 81.96
C LYS A 294 -61.61 -25.17 80.57
N LYS A 295 -62.52 -25.29 79.59
CA LYS A 295 -62.31 -24.88 78.19
C LYS A 295 -62.32 -23.35 78.01
N ARG A 296 -63.15 -22.63 78.77
CA ARG A 296 -63.25 -21.16 78.70
C ARG A 296 -62.04 -20.41 79.27
N SER A 297 -61.28 -21.02 80.20
CA SER A 297 -60.09 -20.37 80.78
C SER A 297 -58.86 -20.38 79.85
N GLN A 298 -58.78 -21.35 78.93
CA GLN A 298 -57.64 -21.48 78.01
C GLN A 298 -57.75 -20.52 76.82
N GLU A 299 -58.97 -20.26 76.34
CA GLU A 299 -59.23 -19.30 75.24
C GLU A 299 -58.97 -17.85 75.69
N GLN A 300 -59.36 -17.47 76.91
CA GLN A 300 -59.14 -16.11 77.46
C GLN A 300 -57.68 -15.78 77.76
N ALA A 301 -56.79 -16.78 77.87
CA ALA A 301 -55.36 -16.58 78.08
C ALA A 301 -54.61 -16.34 76.75
N LEU A 302 -55.07 -16.94 75.65
CA LEU A 302 -54.49 -16.79 74.31
C LEU A 302 -54.78 -15.41 73.71
N ASP A 303 -56.00 -14.88 73.88
CA ASP A 303 -56.39 -13.57 73.35
C ASP A 303 -55.62 -12.40 73.97
N LYS A 304 -55.24 -12.51 75.26
CA LYS A 304 -54.47 -11.47 75.97
C LYS A 304 -53.02 -11.38 75.49
N VAL A 305 -52.41 -12.52 75.12
CA VAL A 305 -51.03 -12.57 74.61
C VAL A 305 -50.98 -12.03 73.18
N GLN A 306 -51.98 -12.32 72.35
CA GLN A 306 -52.06 -11.82 70.98
C GLN A 306 -52.26 -10.29 70.93
N HIS A 307 -53.09 -9.73 71.81
CA HIS A 307 -53.30 -8.28 71.89
C HIS A 307 -52.04 -7.52 72.33
N ALA A 308 -51.31 -8.04 73.33
CA ALA A 308 -50.05 -7.43 73.78
C ALA A 308 -48.95 -7.45 72.71
N LEU A 309 -48.89 -8.54 71.92
CA LEU A 309 -47.91 -8.66 70.83
C LEU A 309 -48.22 -7.71 69.66
N ALA A 310 -49.50 -7.51 69.34
CA ALA A 310 -49.92 -6.58 68.30
C ALA A 310 -49.61 -5.11 68.64
N GLU A 311 -49.77 -4.71 69.91
CA GLU A 311 -49.41 -3.36 70.36
C GLU A 311 -47.90 -3.12 70.37
N GLN A 312 -47.08 -4.11 70.74
CA GLN A 312 -45.62 -4.01 70.66
C GLN A 312 -45.12 -3.89 69.22
N ILE A 313 -45.73 -4.60 68.26
CA ILE A 313 -45.37 -4.50 66.84
C ILE A 313 -45.69 -3.12 66.27
N LYS A 314 -46.79 -2.49 66.69
CA LYS A 314 -47.14 -1.12 66.25
C LYS A 314 -46.16 -0.07 66.78
N ARG A 315 -45.85 -0.10 68.08
CA ARG A 315 -44.88 0.86 68.68
C ARG A 315 -43.50 0.73 68.03
N ASN A 316 -43.02 -0.50 67.82
CA ASN A 316 -41.73 -0.72 67.17
C ASN A 316 -41.69 -0.26 65.70
N ARG A 317 -42.82 -0.28 64.99
CA ARG A 317 -42.90 0.28 63.62
C ARG A 317 -42.87 1.80 63.63
N GLU A 318 -43.64 2.43 64.52
CA GLU A 318 -43.68 3.88 64.67
C GLU A 318 -42.30 4.44 65.07
N GLU A 319 -41.59 3.79 65.99
CA GLU A 319 -40.23 4.18 66.39
C GLU A 319 -39.21 4.02 65.24
N CYS A 320 -39.33 3.00 64.39
CA CYS A 320 -38.47 2.83 63.21
C CYS A 320 -38.75 3.89 62.14
N GLU A 321 -40.03 4.22 61.88
CA GLU A 321 -40.44 5.24 60.91
C GLU A 321 -39.96 6.63 61.36
N GLU A 322 -40.04 6.96 62.65
CA GLU A 322 -39.50 8.21 63.20
C GLU A 322 -37.96 8.29 63.07
N GLN A 323 -37.24 7.18 63.29
CA GLN A 323 -35.78 7.13 63.11
C GLN A 323 -35.36 7.22 61.64
N GLU A 324 -36.17 6.70 60.71
CA GLU A 324 -35.92 6.80 59.27
C GLU A 324 -36.15 8.22 58.75
N LEU A 325 -37.17 8.93 59.26
CA LEU A 325 -37.41 10.34 58.93
C LEU A 325 -36.25 11.24 59.39
N ILE A 326 -35.76 11.05 60.62
CA ILE A 326 -34.60 11.80 61.15
C ILE A 326 -33.32 11.51 60.34
N ARG A 327 -33.11 10.28 59.86
CA ARG A 327 -32.00 9.95 58.96
C ARG A 327 -32.11 10.64 57.60
N GLN A 328 -33.32 10.73 57.06
CA GLN A 328 -33.57 11.38 55.77
C GLN A 328 -33.36 12.91 55.88
N GLU A 329 -33.78 13.53 56.97
CA GLU A 329 -33.54 14.95 57.25
C GLU A 329 -32.04 15.26 57.39
N LEU A 330 -31.29 14.45 58.15
CA LEU A 330 -29.83 14.59 58.29
C LEU A 330 -29.10 14.44 56.95
N TYR A 331 -29.51 13.49 56.11
CA TYR A 331 -28.90 13.31 54.78
C TYR A 331 -29.13 14.51 53.86
N LEU A 332 -30.33 15.10 53.91
CA LEU A 332 -30.64 16.31 53.12
C LEU A 332 -29.86 17.53 53.63
N GLU A 333 -29.72 17.70 54.95
CA GLU A 333 -28.89 18.78 55.53
C GLU A 333 -27.40 18.62 55.18
N GLU A 334 -26.86 17.39 55.20
CA GLU A 334 -25.48 17.12 54.78
C GLU A 334 -25.27 17.46 53.31
N GLN A 335 -26.23 17.13 52.43
CA GLN A 335 -26.17 17.51 51.02
C GLN A 335 -26.21 19.04 50.84
N GLU A 336 -27.10 19.76 51.52
CA GLU A 336 -27.15 21.22 51.46
C GLU A 336 -25.83 21.86 51.92
N GLN A 337 -25.21 21.33 52.98
CA GLN A 337 -23.91 21.81 53.46
C GLN A 337 -22.80 21.58 52.43
N THR A 338 -22.81 20.46 51.70
CA THR A 338 -21.84 20.21 50.62
C THR A 338 -22.04 21.18 49.45
N ILE A 339 -23.29 21.49 49.08
CA ILE A 339 -23.60 22.45 48.01
C ILE A 339 -23.12 23.85 48.40
N ARG A 340 -23.41 24.30 49.64
CA ARG A 340 -22.95 25.60 50.13
C ARG A 340 -21.42 25.72 50.19
N ARG A 341 -20.70 24.63 50.48
CA ARG A 341 -19.22 24.61 50.41
C ARG A 341 -18.73 24.77 48.97
N ARG A 342 -19.31 24.02 48.03
CA ARG A 342 -18.96 24.14 46.60
C ARG A 342 -19.22 25.55 46.06
N GLU A 343 -20.34 26.17 46.40
CA GLU A 343 -20.64 27.55 46.00
C GLU A 343 -19.61 28.55 46.56
N ARG A 344 -19.16 28.37 47.81
CA ARG A 344 -18.09 29.20 48.40
C ARG A 344 -16.76 29.02 47.68
N ASP A 345 -16.38 27.79 47.36
CA ASP A 345 -15.14 27.48 46.64
C ASP A 345 -15.17 28.04 45.19
N GLU A 346 -16.33 27.99 44.52
CA GLU A 346 -16.54 28.59 43.19
C GLU A 346 -16.51 30.13 43.20
N ILE A 347 -16.97 30.76 44.28
CA ILE A 347 -16.86 32.20 44.46
C ILE A 347 -15.40 32.58 44.77
N GLU A 348 -14.71 31.81 45.60
CA GLU A 348 -13.31 32.06 45.94
C GLU A 348 -12.38 31.92 44.74
N THR A 349 -12.57 30.87 43.92
CA THR A 349 -11.79 30.68 42.68
C THR A 349 -12.03 31.80 41.68
N ARG A 350 -13.27 32.28 41.51
CA ARG A 350 -13.59 33.46 40.67
C ARG A 350 -12.91 34.73 41.18
N ILE A 351 -12.86 34.95 42.49
CA ILE A 351 -12.18 36.11 43.08
C ILE A 351 -10.65 36.01 42.88
N ARG A 352 -10.05 34.83 43.09
CA ARG A 352 -8.61 34.60 42.85
C ARG A 352 -8.22 34.86 41.41
N GLN A 353 -8.96 34.32 40.44
CA GLN A 353 -8.71 34.54 39.01
C GLN A 353 -8.80 36.02 38.63
N ARG A 354 -9.76 36.77 39.21
CA ARG A 354 -9.89 38.22 38.97
C ARG A 354 -8.70 39.02 39.53
N LEU A 355 -8.18 38.62 40.70
CA LEU A 355 -7.02 39.26 41.32
C LEU A 355 -5.71 38.94 40.58
N GLU A 356 -5.54 37.71 40.09
CA GLU A 356 -4.39 37.32 39.26
C GLU A 356 -4.35 38.13 37.95
N LEU A 357 -5.47 38.23 37.23
CA LEU A 357 -5.55 39.05 36.02
C LEU A 357 -5.24 40.54 36.28
N GLN A 358 -5.62 41.08 37.44
CA GLN A 358 -5.26 42.44 37.84
C GLN A 358 -3.76 42.58 38.14
N ARG A 359 -3.12 41.58 38.75
CA ARG A 359 -1.67 41.57 39.02
C ARG A 359 -0.87 41.50 37.72
N GLU A 360 -1.20 40.56 36.83
CA GLU A 360 -0.52 40.40 35.54
C GLU A 360 -0.60 41.67 34.68
N ARG A 361 -1.77 42.33 34.65
CA ARG A 361 -1.95 43.61 33.95
C ARG A 361 -1.02 44.70 34.50
N ASN A 362 -0.86 44.77 35.82
CA ASN A 362 0.00 45.77 36.46
C ASN A 362 1.48 45.49 36.18
N GLU A 363 1.91 44.23 36.22
CA GLU A 363 3.27 43.82 35.86
C GLU A 363 3.60 44.16 34.41
N GLN A 364 2.68 43.91 33.48
CA GLN A 364 2.85 44.23 32.06
C GLN A 364 3.01 45.73 31.79
N ILE A 365 2.32 46.59 32.56
CA ILE A 365 2.46 48.05 32.47
C ILE A 365 3.83 48.50 33.00
N GLN A 366 4.32 47.90 34.09
CA GLN A 366 5.63 48.22 34.65
C GLN A 366 6.77 47.82 33.70
N PHE A 367 6.67 46.65 33.08
CA PHE A 367 7.64 46.20 32.06
C PHE A 367 7.70 47.12 30.84
N LYS A 368 6.56 47.61 30.34
CA LYS A 368 6.54 48.57 29.23
C LYS A 368 7.21 49.90 29.60
N ARG A 369 6.96 50.42 30.81
CA ARG A 369 7.59 51.67 31.28
C ARG A 369 9.11 51.57 31.38
N LEU A 370 9.64 50.43 31.86
CA LEU A 370 11.10 50.22 31.95
C LEU A 370 11.76 50.19 30.56
N ARG A 371 11.09 49.55 29.59
CA ARG A 371 11.58 49.47 28.20
C ARG A 371 11.63 50.83 27.52
N ASP A 372 10.64 51.69 27.75
CA ASP A 372 10.61 53.04 27.15
C ASP A 372 11.71 53.95 27.71
N ILE A 373 12.11 53.76 28.98
CA ILE A 373 13.22 54.49 29.59
C ILE A 373 14.56 54.07 28.97
N GLU A 374 14.74 52.77 28.72
CA GLU A 374 15.95 52.22 28.12
C GLU A 374 16.14 52.70 26.66
N ILE A 375 15.07 52.74 25.87
CA ILE A 375 15.10 53.25 24.49
C ILE A 375 15.53 54.73 24.45
N LYS A 376 15.00 55.57 25.34
CA LYS A 376 15.37 57.00 25.41
C LYS A 376 16.84 57.20 25.75
N GLN A 377 17.40 56.38 26.64
CA GLN A 377 18.83 56.44 26.99
C GLN A 377 19.74 56.01 25.83
N HIS A 378 19.27 55.12 24.95
CA HIS A 378 20.01 54.73 23.73
C HIS A 378 19.97 55.81 22.66
N GLU A 379 18.83 56.50 22.47
CA GLU A 379 18.70 57.61 21.50
C GLU A 379 19.58 58.82 21.87
N GLU A 380 19.70 59.16 23.15
CA GLU A 380 20.56 60.25 23.62
C GLU A 380 22.05 59.98 23.37
N LYS A 381 22.49 58.73 23.56
CA LYS A 381 23.87 58.31 23.27
C LYS A 381 24.19 58.36 21.78
N PHE A 382 23.23 58.03 20.92
CA PHE A 382 23.39 58.11 19.46
C PHE A 382 23.48 59.58 18.98
N ARG A 383 22.69 60.48 19.57
CA ARG A 383 22.70 61.92 19.24
C ARG A 383 24.03 62.59 19.57
N GLN A 384 24.68 62.18 20.67
CA GLN A 384 25.98 62.71 21.09
C GLN A 384 27.12 62.27 20.14
N GLN A 385 27.09 61.03 19.64
CA GLN A 385 28.09 60.50 18.70
C GLN A 385 28.03 61.13 17.29
N LEU A 386 26.84 61.61 16.89
CA LEU A 386 26.67 62.28 15.60
C LEU A 386 27.24 63.71 15.61
N MET A 387 27.10 64.41 16.75
CA MET A 387 27.59 65.78 16.91
C MET A 387 29.11 65.86 16.99
N THR A 388 29.79 64.83 17.49
CA THR A 388 31.26 64.78 17.51
C THR A 388 31.87 64.56 16.13
N LYS A 389 31.21 63.79 15.25
CA LYS A 389 31.68 63.58 13.86
C LYS A 389 31.60 64.84 13.00
N PHE A 390 30.51 65.59 13.10
CA PHE A 390 30.37 66.84 12.33
C PHE A 390 31.40 67.91 12.72
N ALA A 391 31.84 67.94 13.99
CA ALA A 391 32.88 68.86 14.44
C ALA A 391 34.30 68.49 13.95
N GLU A 392 34.55 67.21 13.62
CA GLU A 392 35.83 66.74 13.09
C GLU A 392 35.96 67.04 11.59
N ASP A 393 34.85 66.97 10.85
CA ASP A 393 34.80 67.22 9.41
C ASP A 393 34.96 68.72 9.06
N ASP A 394 34.38 69.64 9.85
CA ASP A 394 34.53 71.09 9.66
C ASP A 394 35.98 71.59 9.85
N ARG A 395 36.79 70.87 10.64
CA ARG A 395 38.20 71.22 10.93
C ARG A 395 39.16 70.86 9.80
N ILE A 396 38.80 69.87 8.96
CA ILE A 396 39.61 69.36 7.85
C ILE A 396 39.40 70.18 6.57
N GLU A 397 38.27 70.88 6.46
CA GLU A 397 37.88 71.58 5.24
C GLU A 397 38.67 72.89 5.01
N GLN A 398 39.13 73.57 6.07
CA GLN A 398 39.82 74.85 5.96
C GLN A 398 41.30 74.75 5.50
N MET A 399 42.03 73.67 5.82
CA MET A 399 43.44 73.52 5.40
C MET A 399 43.64 73.02 3.96
N ASN A 400 42.62 72.43 3.35
CA ASN A 400 42.74 71.84 2.00
C ASN A 400 42.53 72.84 0.85
N ALA A 401 42.15 74.09 1.13
CA ALA A 401 41.73 75.05 0.09
C ALA A 401 42.88 75.54 -0.82
N GLN A 402 44.12 75.62 -0.32
CA GLN A 402 45.26 76.16 -1.08
C GLN A 402 46.05 75.09 -1.85
N LYS A 403 46.15 73.85 -1.33
CA LYS A 403 46.62 72.67 -2.10
C LYS A 403 45.65 72.28 -3.22
N ARG A 404 44.34 72.55 -3.05
CA ARG A 404 43.29 72.28 -4.04
C ARG A 404 43.55 73.00 -5.37
N ARG A 405 43.90 74.29 -5.37
CA ARG A 405 44.07 75.06 -6.64
C ARG A 405 45.23 74.59 -7.52
N MET A 406 46.38 74.25 -6.95
CA MET A 406 47.54 73.80 -7.73
C MET A 406 47.39 72.34 -8.20
N LYS A 407 46.90 71.45 -7.32
CA LYS A 407 46.58 70.08 -7.73
C LYS A 407 45.40 70.01 -8.70
N GLN A 408 44.42 70.91 -8.64
CA GLN A 408 43.28 70.93 -9.58
C GLN A 408 43.71 71.09 -11.03
N ILE A 409 44.79 71.80 -11.34
CA ILE A 409 45.23 72.03 -12.73
C ILE A 409 45.96 70.80 -13.29
N GLU A 410 46.83 70.17 -12.49
CA GLU A 410 47.50 68.91 -12.85
C GLU A 410 46.52 67.73 -12.86
N HIS A 411 45.62 67.66 -11.85
CA HIS A 411 44.52 66.71 -11.84
C HIS A 411 43.55 66.96 -13.00
N LYS A 412 43.29 68.19 -13.46
CA LYS A 412 42.40 68.41 -14.61
C LYS A 412 42.99 67.81 -15.89
N LYS A 413 44.29 67.99 -16.14
CA LYS A 413 44.98 67.34 -17.28
C LYS A 413 45.07 65.82 -17.15
N ALA A 414 45.39 65.31 -15.95
CA ALA A 414 45.41 63.87 -15.69
C ALA A 414 44.00 63.24 -15.72
N VAL A 415 42.97 63.96 -15.27
CA VAL A 415 41.56 63.56 -15.31
C VAL A 415 41.03 63.61 -16.74
N ASP A 416 41.41 64.59 -17.56
CA ASP A 416 41.03 64.62 -18.98
C ASP A 416 41.65 63.45 -19.76
N ALA A 417 42.93 63.11 -19.51
CA ALA A 417 43.57 61.91 -20.05
C ALA A 417 42.91 60.62 -19.54
N LEU A 418 42.61 60.52 -18.24
CA LEU A 418 41.86 59.40 -17.66
C LEU A 418 40.40 59.35 -18.14
N LEU A 419 39.79 60.48 -18.52
CA LEU A 419 38.45 60.57 -19.07
C LEU A 419 38.43 60.15 -20.55
N GLU A 420 39.46 60.47 -21.33
CA GLU A 420 39.65 59.98 -22.69
C GLU A 420 39.94 58.47 -22.69
N GLU A 421 40.83 57.99 -21.82
CA GLU A 421 41.07 56.56 -21.62
C GLU A 421 39.79 55.85 -21.13
N ARG A 422 39.04 56.45 -20.19
CA ARG A 422 37.73 55.92 -19.75
C ARG A 422 36.67 55.99 -20.84
N ARG A 423 36.69 56.97 -21.76
CA ARG A 423 35.79 57.03 -22.92
C ARG A 423 36.13 55.96 -23.94
N CYS A 424 37.42 55.71 -24.21
CA CYS A 424 37.89 54.60 -25.03
C CYS A 424 37.53 53.25 -24.39
N GLN A 425 37.73 53.11 -23.07
CA GLN A 425 37.37 51.91 -22.33
C GLN A 425 35.85 51.68 -22.31
N ILE A 426 35.04 52.72 -22.10
CA ILE A 426 33.57 52.66 -22.21
C ILE A 426 33.14 52.32 -23.64
N ALA A 427 33.84 52.81 -24.67
CA ALA A 427 33.52 52.46 -26.05
C ALA A 427 33.84 50.99 -26.37
N ILE A 428 34.98 50.48 -25.88
CA ILE A 428 35.38 49.08 -25.98
C ILE A 428 34.42 48.19 -25.17
N ASP A 429 34.08 48.57 -23.94
CA ASP A 429 33.13 47.84 -23.10
C ASP A 429 31.73 47.87 -23.71
N LYS A 430 31.26 48.99 -24.28
CA LYS A 430 29.99 49.04 -25.00
C LYS A 430 29.99 48.17 -26.25
N GLN A 431 31.09 48.14 -27.00
CA GLN A 431 31.20 47.27 -28.17
C GLN A 431 31.21 45.79 -27.74
N ARG A 432 31.95 45.46 -26.67
CA ARG A 432 31.94 44.13 -26.06
C ARG A 432 30.55 43.75 -25.55
N ASP A 433 29.83 44.65 -24.89
CA ASP A 433 28.46 44.41 -24.41
C ASP A 433 27.48 44.18 -25.56
N ILE A 434 27.65 44.90 -26.68
CA ILE A 434 26.85 44.69 -27.91
C ILE A 434 27.18 43.33 -28.52
N ASP A 435 28.46 42.99 -28.65
CA ASP A 435 28.90 41.71 -29.21
C ASP A 435 28.46 40.53 -28.31
N GLU A 436 28.56 40.67 -26.99
CA GLU A 436 28.06 39.71 -25.99
C GLU A 436 26.54 39.54 -26.08
N ARG A 437 25.78 40.62 -26.30
CA ARG A 437 24.32 40.54 -26.51
C ARG A 437 23.97 39.83 -27.81
N ILE A 438 24.67 40.13 -28.90
CA ILE A 438 24.44 39.45 -30.18
C ILE A 438 24.75 37.96 -30.06
N GLU A 439 25.83 37.60 -29.38
CA GLU A 439 26.20 36.21 -29.16
C GLU A 439 25.22 35.50 -28.22
N ALA A 440 24.77 36.17 -27.15
CA ALA A 440 23.72 35.66 -26.27
C ALA A 440 22.40 35.43 -27.02
N GLU A 441 21.99 36.36 -27.89
CA GLU A 441 20.80 36.22 -28.73
C GLU A 441 20.92 35.04 -29.70
N ARG A 442 22.10 34.82 -30.30
CA ARG A 442 22.36 33.65 -31.16
C ARG A 442 22.26 32.34 -30.37
N ILE A 443 22.89 32.28 -29.20
CA ILE A 443 22.84 31.11 -28.31
C ILE A 443 21.39 30.83 -27.87
N GLU A 444 20.61 31.88 -27.54
CA GLU A 444 19.20 31.73 -27.22
C GLU A 444 18.36 31.23 -28.40
N GLN A 445 18.63 31.71 -29.63
CA GLN A 445 17.94 31.23 -30.83
C GLN A 445 18.22 29.75 -31.10
N ILE A 446 19.49 29.34 -31.00
CA ILE A 446 19.90 27.92 -31.13
C ILE A 446 19.22 27.09 -30.04
N ARG A 447 19.21 27.57 -28.79
CA ARG A 447 18.53 26.90 -27.68
C ARG A 447 17.04 26.75 -27.94
N LYS A 448 16.36 27.77 -28.45
CA LYS A 448 14.92 27.74 -28.80
C LYS A 448 14.64 26.73 -29.92
N GLN A 449 15.49 26.65 -30.94
CA GLN A 449 15.38 25.65 -32.00
C GLN A 449 15.51 24.23 -31.44
N ILE A 450 16.51 23.98 -30.58
CA ILE A 450 16.70 22.67 -29.94
C ILE A 450 15.50 22.30 -29.05
N ILE A 451 14.94 23.26 -28.31
CA ILE A 451 13.73 23.04 -27.50
C ILE A 451 12.56 22.62 -28.40
N GLU A 452 12.34 23.29 -29.53
CA GLU A 452 11.23 22.96 -30.44
C GLU A 452 11.42 21.58 -31.10
N GLU A 453 12.64 21.23 -31.51
CA GLU A 453 12.98 19.91 -32.03
C GLU A 453 12.68 18.80 -31.00
N GLU A 454 13.13 18.99 -29.76
CA GLU A 454 12.91 18.03 -28.67
C GLU A 454 11.43 17.95 -28.26
N ARG A 455 10.71 19.08 -28.30
CA ARG A 455 9.25 19.13 -28.11
C ARG A 455 8.53 18.27 -29.15
N ILE A 456 8.83 18.45 -30.44
CA ILE A 456 8.21 17.67 -31.52
C ILE A 456 8.56 16.19 -31.39
N LYS A 457 9.79 15.87 -31.00
CA LYS A 457 10.23 14.50 -30.75
C LYS A 457 9.43 13.83 -29.63
N LEU A 458 9.27 14.50 -28.49
CA LEU A 458 8.44 14.02 -27.37
C LEU A 458 6.98 13.82 -27.80
N LEU A 459 6.43 14.74 -28.58
CA LEU A 459 5.07 14.59 -29.12
C LEU A 459 4.97 13.38 -30.05
N ARG A 460 5.91 13.18 -30.98
CA ARG A 460 5.91 12.00 -31.88
C ARG A 460 5.93 10.67 -31.12
N GLU A 461 6.73 10.59 -30.06
CA GLU A 461 6.86 9.36 -29.26
C GLU A 461 5.60 9.04 -28.44
N HIS A 462 4.93 10.07 -27.90
CA HIS A 462 3.86 9.88 -26.92
C HIS A 462 2.45 10.16 -27.44
N ALA A 463 2.28 10.99 -28.47
CA ALA A 463 0.96 11.41 -28.94
C ALA A 463 0.09 10.24 -29.38
N TYR A 464 0.64 9.30 -30.16
CA TYR A 464 -0.12 8.15 -30.65
C TYR A 464 -0.60 7.24 -29.50
N ARG A 465 0.25 6.98 -28.50
CA ARG A 465 -0.09 6.14 -27.33
C ARG A 465 -1.13 6.78 -26.41
N LEU A 466 -1.16 8.10 -26.37
CA LEU A 466 -2.04 8.91 -25.53
C LEU A 466 -3.24 9.46 -26.31
N LEU A 467 -3.52 8.94 -27.49
CA LEU A 467 -4.67 9.35 -28.29
C LEU A 467 -5.96 9.14 -27.48
N GLY A 468 -6.75 10.23 -27.33
CA GLY A 468 -7.95 10.26 -26.49
C GLY A 468 -7.72 10.68 -25.02
N TYR A 469 -6.46 10.66 -24.55
CA TYR A 469 -6.05 11.05 -23.19
C TYR A 469 -5.10 12.25 -23.18
N LEU A 470 -4.85 12.86 -24.35
CA LEU A 470 -3.93 13.99 -24.48
C LEU A 470 -4.48 15.24 -23.79
N PRO A 471 -3.72 15.91 -22.90
CA PRO A 471 -4.17 17.10 -22.20
C PRO A 471 -4.36 18.30 -23.14
N LYS A 472 -5.28 19.19 -22.78
CA LYS A 472 -5.52 20.44 -23.51
C LYS A 472 -4.25 21.30 -23.49
N GLY A 473 -3.92 21.91 -24.64
CA GLY A 473 -2.76 22.80 -24.78
C GLY A 473 -1.41 22.11 -25.01
N VAL A 474 -1.38 20.79 -25.23
CA VAL A 474 -0.16 20.07 -25.63
C VAL A 474 0.17 20.27 -27.11
N ILE A 475 -0.86 20.31 -27.96
CA ILE A 475 -0.78 20.69 -29.38
C ILE A 475 -1.10 22.19 -29.44
N ARG A 476 -0.16 23.00 -29.96
CA ARG A 476 -0.30 24.45 -30.06
C ARG A 476 -0.97 24.84 -31.38
N ASP A 477 -0.40 24.40 -32.50
CA ASP A 477 -0.81 24.81 -33.85
C ASP A 477 -1.09 23.62 -34.77
N GLU A 478 -1.75 23.86 -35.91
CA GLU A 478 -1.91 22.84 -36.97
C GLU A 478 -0.57 22.31 -37.48
N LYS A 479 0.49 23.11 -37.41
CA LYS A 479 1.85 22.67 -37.73
C LYS A 479 2.28 21.47 -36.89
N ASP A 480 1.94 21.44 -35.59
CA ASP A 480 2.27 20.30 -34.73
C ASP A 480 1.60 19.01 -35.21
N LEU A 481 0.35 19.11 -35.71
CA LEU A 481 -0.39 17.96 -36.24
C LEU A 481 0.24 17.41 -37.52
N ASP A 482 0.81 18.27 -38.36
CA ASP A 482 1.50 17.85 -39.59
C ASP A 482 2.77 17.04 -39.27
N HIS A 483 3.46 17.37 -38.17
CA HIS A 483 4.65 16.62 -37.72
C HIS A 483 4.33 15.25 -37.14
N LEU A 484 3.07 14.98 -36.77
CA LEU A 484 2.61 13.74 -36.15
C LEU A 484 2.01 12.73 -37.15
N GLY A 485 1.85 13.13 -38.42
CA GLY A 485 1.35 12.29 -39.49
C GLY A 485 -0.16 12.37 -39.72
N ASN A 486 -0.58 12.11 -40.96
CA ASN A 486 -1.98 12.25 -41.39
C ASN A 486 -2.95 11.31 -40.67
N ASP A 487 -2.50 10.11 -40.28
CA ASP A 487 -3.33 9.13 -39.58
C ASP A 487 -3.71 9.64 -38.18
N PHE A 488 -2.73 10.14 -37.42
CA PHE A 488 -2.96 10.76 -36.12
C PHE A 488 -3.87 11.99 -36.25
N LYS A 489 -3.61 12.84 -37.24
CA LYS A 489 -4.41 14.05 -37.50
C LYS A 489 -5.88 13.71 -37.76
N ASN A 490 -6.15 12.66 -38.53
CA ASN A 490 -7.51 12.21 -38.84
C ASN A 490 -8.23 11.66 -37.60
N GLU A 491 -7.57 10.80 -36.82
CA GLU A 491 -8.18 10.23 -35.61
C GLU A 491 -8.36 11.27 -34.49
N PHE A 492 -7.42 12.21 -34.35
CA PHE A 492 -7.51 13.31 -33.41
C PHE A 492 -8.69 14.23 -33.74
N LYS A 493 -8.87 14.60 -35.02
CA LYS A 493 -10.02 15.41 -35.49
C LYS A 493 -11.35 14.68 -35.30
N ARG A 494 -11.44 13.39 -35.64
CA ARG A 494 -12.66 12.58 -35.42
C ARG A 494 -13.08 12.56 -33.95
N ARG A 495 -12.14 12.40 -33.02
CA ARG A 495 -12.44 12.38 -31.57
C ARG A 495 -12.73 13.75 -30.99
N GLN A 496 -12.12 14.84 -31.48
CA GLN A 496 -12.46 16.19 -31.03
C GLN A 496 -13.92 16.54 -31.36
N VAL A 497 -14.42 16.14 -32.54
CA VAL A 497 -15.82 16.33 -32.92
C VAL A 497 -16.77 15.64 -31.93
N ASN A 498 -16.42 14.44 -31.44
CA ASN A 498 -17.20 13.74 -30.42
C ASN A 498 -17.11 14.38 -29.02
N MET A 499 -16.09 15.19 -28.73
CA MET A 499 -15.90 15.82 -27.41
C MET A 499 -16.66 17.17 -27.28
N GLN A 500 -17.01 17.81 -28.39
CA GLN A 500 -17.72 19.10 -28.44
C GLN A 500 -19.25 18.99 -28.28
N TYR A 501 -19.82 17.78 -28.34
CA TYR A 501 -21.23 17.51 -28.04
C TYR A 501 -21.37 16.66 -26.78
N PRO A 502 -21.54 17.26 -25.58
CA PRO A 502 -21.85 16.52 -24.37
C PRO A 502 -23.33 16.10 -24.41
N GLY A 503 -23.65 15.08 -25.19
CA GLY A 503 -25.02 14.60 -25.38
C GLY A 503 -25.09 13.20 -25.99
N GLY A 504 -24.14 12.33 -25.65
CA GLY A 504 -24.06 11.00 -26.25
C GLY A 504 -23.19 10.04 -25.43
N TRP A 505 -23.49 9.92 -24.13
CA TRP A 505 -23.16 8.72 -23.36
C TRP A 505 -24.47 8.04 -22.92
N ASP A 506 -25.44 8.00 -23.84
CA ASP A 506 -26.52 7.02 -23.84
C ASP A 506 -26.36 6.24 -25.15
N ASN A 507 -26.36 4.91 -25.04
CA ASN A 507 -26.10 3.90 -26.08
C ASN A 507 -24.64 3.49 -26.27
N LEU A 508 -24.16 2.64 -25.37
CA LEU A 508 -24.05 1.19 -25.65
C LEU A 508 -23.84 0.42 -24.35
#